data_AF-A0A9N9UTU4-F1
#
_entry.id   AF-A0A9N9UTU4-F1
#
_cell.length_a   1.000
_cell.length_b   1.000
_cell.length_c   1.000
_cell.angle_alpha   90.00
_cell.angle_beta   90.00
_cell.angle_gamma   90.00
#
_symmetry.space_group_name_H-M   'P 1'
#
loop_
_entity.id
_entity.type
_entity.pdbx_description
1 polymer ?
#
loop_
_entity_poly.entity_id
_entity_poly.type
_entity_poly.pdbx_seq_one_letter_code
_entity_poly.pdbx_strand_id
1 'polypeptide(L)'
;MKAAITLRMLIGAIITTVAIAQVAPQPDGWPVFTYQGVVTDKSKLQYNPTNEYIFPSVFHASIYLKTPLGAWYLYYAPHDDPGGISLMYANSPDGPWTEYANNPVIKNVWSGHYSVPHVSSPDAKWNNEASRLFVYFHGSNSQTRWAETDDGVNFDYGGVAVNNTMGGPNVTETSYARVFTHRNPASGYAYGMFYMGNERDNVRRIRLAESKDGRTWTVDPSYVVEPGPEEGANVSGGSLWEWKGQLYVIYHASSGNSYARTIDKTLRKVGSQPILLHKSSGNGEDVGRVASPEIVTFGDKTYLFYESGDRLGATIAWAKIV
;
A
#
# COMPACT_ATOMS: atom_id res chain seq x y z
N MET A 1 33.19 21.50 70.24
CA MET A 1 33.75 21.77 68.89
C MET A 1 32.78 21.19 67.87
N LYS A 2 32.27 22.02 66.95
CA LYS A 2 31.33 21.61 65.89
C LYS A 2 32.13 21.04 64.71
N ALA A 3 31.81 19.82 64.25
CA ALA A 3 32.32 19.30 62.99
C ALA A 3 31.28 19.55 61.90
N ALA A 4 31.63 20.36 60.90
CA ALA A 4 30.83 20.63 59.72
C ALA A 4 31.05 19.52 58.68
N ILE A 5 29.98 18.88 58.21
CA ILE A 5 30.01 17.94 57.10
C ILE A 5 29.68 18.73 55.83
N THR A 6 30.67 18.86 54.95
CA THR A 6 30.53 19.53 53.65
C THR A 6 29.85 18.60 52.65
N LEU A 7 28.61 18.91 52.27
CA LEU A 7 27.89 18.23 51.21
C LEU A 7 28.46 18.69 49.84
N ARG A 8 29.19 17.82 49.14
CA ARG A 8 29.59 18.05 47.75
C ARG A 8 28.43 17.68 46.82
N MET A 9 27.76 18.68 46.25
CA MET A 9 26.87 18.47 45.10
C MET A 9 27.71 18.12 43.87
N LEU A 10 27.56 16.90 43.36
CA LEU A 10 28.00 16.56 42.01
C LEU A 10 26.95 17.10 41.03
N ILE A 11 27.30 18.13 40.27
CA ILE A 11 26.51 18.57 39.11
C ILE A 11 26.82 17.56 37.98
N GLY A 12 25.95 16.59 37.79
CA GLY A 12 25.99 15.70 36.63
C GLY A 12 25.59 16.48 35.38
N ALA A 13 26.50 16.62 34.42
CA ALA A 13 26.17 17.16 33.11
C ALA A 13 25.20 16.20 32.40
N ILE A 14 23.96 16.63 32.19
CA ILE A 14 23.00 15.92 31.34
C ILE A 14 23.45 16.14 29.90
N ILE A 15 24.13 15.15 29.33
CA ILE A 15 24.39 15.09 27.89
C ILE A 15 23.08 14.66 27.23
N THR A 16 22.32 15.62 26.71
CA THR A 16 21.21 15.34 25.81
C THR A 16 21.79 14.89 24.47
N THR A 17 21.82 13.58 24.25
CA THR A 17 22.09 13.04 22.90
C THR A 17 20.91 13.43 22.03
N VAL A 18 21.10 14.40 21.13
CA VAL A 18 20.15 14.68 20.06
C VAL A 18 20.09 13.44 19.19
N ALA A 19 19.00 12.69 19.26
CA ALA A 19 18.77 11.57 18.36
C ALA A 19 18.77 12.13 16.94
N ILE A 20 19.77 11.75 16.15
CA ILE A 20 19.84 12.08 14.72
C ILE A 20 18.61 11.46 14.07
N ALA A 21 17.87 12.24 13.29
CA ALA A 21 16.77 11.72 12.48
C ALA A 21 17.27 10.51 11.66
N GLN A 22 16.64 9.35 11.81
CA GLN A 22 17.02 8.11 11.12
C GLN A 22 16.47 8.04 9.69
N VAL A 23 16.01 9.18 9.16
CA VAL A 23 15.54 9.31 7.79
C VAL A 23 16.73 9.79 6.94
N ALA A 24 17.00 9.10 5.84
CA ALA A 24 17.94 9.58 4.85
C ALA A 24 17.44 10.90 4.22
N PRO A 25 18.35 11.83 3.85
CA PRO A 25 17.95 13.03 3.14
C PRO A 25 17.22 12.66 1.85
N GLN A 26 16.20 13.45 1.53
CA GLN A 26 15.50 13.33 0.26
C GLN A 26 16.49 13.63 -0.89
N PRO A 27 16.52 12.81 -1.96
CA PRO A 27 17.40 13.03 -3.09
C PRO A 27 16.97 14.27 -3.91
N ASP A 28 17.85 14.74 -4.80
CA ASP A 28 17.61 15.95 -5.57
C ASP A 28 16.31 15.91 -6.42
N GLY A 29 15.44 16.88 -6.15
CA GLY A 29 14.11 16.98 -6.72
C GLY A 29 13.23 15.76 -6.46
N TRP A 30 13.32 15.23 -5.24
CA TRP A 30 12.27 14.44 -4.61
C TRP A 30 10.93 15.19 -4.65
N PRO A 31 9.81 14.51 -4.94
CA PRO A 31 8.54 15.19 -5.08
C PRO A 31 7.99 15.66 -3.73
N VAL A 32 7.29 16.79 -3.73
CA VAL A 32 6.49 17.26 -2.61
C VAL A 32 5.02 17.14 -2.99
N PHE A 33 4.33 16.19 -2.37
CA PHE A 33 2.90 15.98 -2.57
C PHE A 33 2.10 16.92 -1.66
N THR A 34 1.26 17.75 -2.27
CA THR A 34 0.37 18.68 -1.56
C THR A 34 -1.04 18.13 -1.57
N TYR A 35 -1.64 17.97 -0.38
CA TYR A 35 -3.02 17.51 -0.19
C TYR A 35 -4.02 18.30 -1.03
N GLN A 36 -4.95 17.59 -1.68
CA GLN A 36 -5.96 18.18 -2.56
C GLN A 36 -7.40 17.92 -2.09
N GLY A 37 -7.63 16.90 -1.27
CA GLY A 37 -8.95 16.56 -0.78
C GLY A 37 -9.13 15.06 -0.53
N VAL A 38 -10.37 14.68 -0.24
CA VAL A 38 -10.80 13.30 -0.03
C VAL A 38 -11.62 12.82 -1.22
N VAL A 39 -11.32 11.60 -1.68
CA VAL A 39 -12.05 10.92 -2.74
C VAL A 39 -13.28 10.21 -2.17
N THR A 40 -13.13 9.54 -1.02
CA THR A 40 -14.19 8.76 -0.38
C THR A 40 -14.88 9.54 0.74
N ASP A 41 -15.55 10.64 0.39
CA ASP A 41 -16.33 11.44 1.35
C ASP A 41 -17.46 10.60 1.98
N LYS A 42 -17.30 10.28 3.27
CA LYS A 42 -18.20 9.40 4.04
C LYS A 42 -19.64 9.88 4.08
N SER A 43 -19.86 11.19 3.93
CA SER A 43 -21.20 11.78 3.93
C SER A 43 -21.94 11.63 2.59
N LYS A 44 -21.20 11.31 1.52
CA LYS A 44 -21.74 11.25 0.14
C LYS A 44 -21.81 9.83 -0.41
N LEU A 45 -20.93 8.94 0.03
CA LEU A 45 -20.89 7.55 -0.44
C LEU A 45 -22.12 6.77 0.00
N GLN A 46 -22.71 6.05 -0.95
CA GLN A 46 -23.87 5.19 -0.75
C GLN A 46 -23.48 3.87 -0.10
N TYR A 47 -22.36 3.26 -0.51
CA TYR A 47 -21.88 2.01 0.07
C TYR A 47 -20.84 2.29 1.17
N ASN A 48 -21.34 2.56 2.38
CA ASN A 48 -20.54 2.82 3.58
C ASN A 48 -20.88 1.85 4.75
N PRO A 49 -20.58 0.55 4.64
CA PRO A 49 -20.97 -0.41 5.67
C PRO A 49 -20.15 -0.30 6.97
N THR A 50 -18.92 0.24 6.91
CA THR A 50 -17.96 0.13 8.01
C THR A 50 -17.31 1.45 8.43
N ASN A 51 -17.64 2.56 7.75
CA ASN A 51 -17.13 3.89 8.07
C ASN A 51 -15.61 4.05 7.96
N GLU A 52 -14.95 3.18 7.19
CA GLU A 52 -13.52 3.21 6.88
C GLU A 52 -13.31 2.81 5.41
N TYR A 53 -12.41 3.47 4.70
CA TYR A 53 -12.01 3.14 3.32
C TYR A 53 -10.50 3.08 3.18
N ILE A 54 -9.98 1.96 2.66
CA ILE A 54 -8.54 1.66 2.67
C ILE A 54 -8.01 1.12 1.34
N PHE A 55 -6.68 1.11 1.25
CA PHE A 55 -5.90 0.55 0.14
C PHE A 55 -6.37 0.99 -1.25
N PRO A 56 -6.21 2.27 -1.60
CA PRO A 56 -6.50 2.73 -2.95
C PRO A 56 -5.64 1.98 -3.96
N SER A 57 -6.22 1.57 -5.09
CA SER A 57 -5.49 1.09 -6.27
C SER A 57 -6.08 1.74 -7.51
N VAL A 58 -5.26 2.51 -8.22
CA VAL A 58 -5.72 3.32 -9.34
C VAL A 58 -5.31 2.68 -10.65
N PHE A 59 -6.27 2.55 -11.55
CA PHE A 59 -6.10 1.87 -12.83
C PHE A 59 -6.55 2.77 -13.99
N HIS A 60 -5.71 2.91 -15.01
CA HIS A 60 -6.03 3.64 -16.24
C HIS A 60 -6.87 2.72 -17.14
N ALA A 61 -8.19 2.79 -16.99
CA ALA A 61 -9.13 1.87 -17.62
C ALA A 61 -9.24 2.06 -19.14
N SER A 62 -9.27 3.29 -19.64
CA SER A 62 -9.53 3.58 -21.07
C SER A 62 -8.42 3.15 -22.03
N ILE A 63 -7.22 2.88 -21.55
CA ILE A 63 -6.14 2.37 -22.40
C ILE A 63 -6.25 0.86 -22.63
N TYR A 64 -7.06 0.13 -21.85
CA TYR A 64 -7.16 -1.33 -21.90
C TYR A 64 -8.58 -1.86 -22.11
N LEU A 65 -9.57 -1.27 -21.43
CA LEU A 65 -10.95 -1.74 -21.48
C LEU A 65 -11.67 -1.15 -22.71
N LYS A 66 -12.49 -1.97 -23.37
CA LYS A 66 -13.21 -1.57 -24.60
C LYS A 66 -14.28 -0.52 -24.34
N THR A 67 -15.00 -0.64 -23.22
CA THR A 67 -16.14 0.22 -22.87
C THR A 67 -16.07 0.58 -21.38
N PRO A 68 -15.07 1.34 -20.94
CA PRO A 68 -14.91 1.68 -19.53
C PRO A 68 -15.99 2.68 -19.06
N LEU A 69 -16.35 2.63 -17.77
CA LEU A 69 -17.27 3.58 -17.13
C LEU A 69 -16.72 5.02 -17.12
N GLY A 70 -15.40 5.14 -17.07
CA GLY A 70 -14.62 6.38 -17.13
C GLY A 70 -13.16 6.05 -17.45
N ALA A 71 -12.35 7.05 -17.79
CA ALA A 71 -10.95 6.79 -18.15
C ALA A 71 -10.12 6.14 -17.02
N TRP A 72 -10.47 6.39 -15.76
CA TRP A 72 -9.74 5.97 -14.57
C TRP A 72 -10.66 5.26 -13.59
N TYR A 73 -10.18 4.16 -13.02
CA TYR A 73 -10.83 3.40 -11.96
C TYR A 73 -10.00 3.51 -10.67
N LEU A 74 -10.68 3.60 -9.53
CA LEU A 74 -10.12 3.52 -8.19
C LEU A 74 -10.79 2.35 -7.48
N TYR A 75 -10.06 1.26 -7.30
CA TYR A 75 -10.48 0.16 -6.43
C TYR A 75 -10.04 0.46 -4.99
N TYR A 76 -10.93 0.17 -4.05
CA TYR A 76 -10.72 0.37 -2.62
C TYR A 76 -11.54 -0.62 -1.83
N ALA A 77 -11.37 -0.65 -0.51
CA ALA A 77 -12.20 -1.51 0.34
C ALA A 77 -12.77 -0.74 1.53
N PRO A 78 -14.09 -0.76 1.74
CA PRO A 78 -14.64 -0.64 3.07
C PRO A 78 -14.09 -1.78 3.93
N HIS A 79 -13.31 -1.45 4.95
CA HIS A 79 -12.62 -2.46 5.76
C HIS A 79 -13.61 -3.26 6.62
N ASP A 80 -13.33 -4.53 6.93
CA ASP A 80 -14.18 -5.46 7.71
C ASP A 80 -15.55 -5.87 7.09
N ASP A 81 -16.26 -6.78 7.77
CA ASP A 81 -17.57 -7.37 7.37
C ASP A 81 -18.70 -6.34 7.51
N PRO A 82 -19.60 -6.14 6.52
CA PRO A 82 -19.74 -6.87 5.25
C PRO A 82 -18.90 -6.39 4.07
N GLY A 83 -18.12 -5.31 4.23
CA GLY A 83 -17.34 -4.57 3.23
C GLY A 83 -17.11 -5.22 1.85
N GLY A 84 -15.85 -5.39 1.49
CA GLY A 84 -15.47 -5.94 0.18
C GLY A 84 -14.75 -4.95 -0.71
N ILE A 85 -14.50 -5.31 -1.97
CA ILE A 85 -13.80 -4.44 -2.91
C ILE A 85 -14.83 -3.62 -3.65
N SER A 86 -14.71 -2.31 -3.53
CA SER A 86 -15.54 -1.30 -4.18
C SER A 86 -14.77 -0.58 -5.27
N LEU A 87 -15.52 0.09 -6.15
CA LEU A 87 -15.01 0.82 -7.30
C LEU A 87 -15.57 2.25 -7.30
N MET A 88 -14.70 3.21 -7.61
CA MET A 88 -15.08 4.51 -8.15
C MET A 88 -14.46 4.69 -9.55
N TYR A 89 -15.03 5.55 -10.37
CA TYR A 89 -14.50 5.87 -11.70
C TYR A 89 -14.53 7.37 -11.98
N ALA A 90 -13.61 7.83 -12.83
CA ALA A 90 -13.47 9.23 -13.21
C ALA A 90 -12.93 9.35 -14.65
N ASN A 91 -13.10 10.52 -15.27
CA ASN A 91 -12.50 10.81 -16.58
C ASN A 91 -11.06 11.35 -16.46
N SER A 92 -10.61 11.69 -15.26
CA SER A 92 -9.27 12.21 -14.94
C SER A 92 -8.88 11.78 -13.53
N PRO A 93 -7.59 11.63 -13.19
CA PRO A 93 -7.16 11.38 -11.81
C PRO A 93 -7.51 12.55 -10.86
N ASP A 94 -7.68 13.77 -11.38
CA ASP A 94 -8.18 14.93 -10.61
C ASP A 94 -9.67 14.78 -10.17
N GLY A 95 -10.37 13.76 -10.68
CA GLY A 95 -11.81 13.60 -10.49
C GLY A 95 -12.65 14.52 -11.40
N PRO A 96 -13.92 14.77 -11.05
CA PRO A 96 -14.63 14.19 -9.92
C PRO A 96 -14.73 12.67 -10.03
N TRP A 97 -14.63 11.98 -8.90
CA TRP A 97 -14.80 10.53 -8.80
C TRP A 97 -16.27 10.18 -8.56
N THR A 98 -16.78 9.23 -9.32
CA THR A 98 -18.16 8.73 -9.24
C THR A 98 -18.14 7.33 -8.63
N GLU A 99 -18.93 7.11 -7.57
CA GLU A 99 -19.08 5.78 -6.97
C GLU A 99 -19.81 4.84 -7.95
N TYR A 100 -19.32 3.60 -8.07
CA TYR A 100 -20.05 2.57 -8.82
C TYR A 100 -21.30 2.14 -8.04
N ALA A 101 -22.48 2.32 -8.66
CA ALA A 101 -23.77 2.16 -7.99
C ALA A 101 -24.03 0.75 -7.43
N ASN A 102 -23.36 -0.28 -7.95
CA ASN A 102 -23.54 -1.68 -7.53
C ASN A 102 -22.38 -2.19 -6.66
N ASN A 103 -21.66 -1.30 -5.98
CA ASN A 103 -20.64 -1.72 -5.02
C ASN A 103 -21.20 -2.68 -3.94
N PRO A 104 -20.41 -3.66 -3.49
CA PRO A 104 -19.02 -3.95 -3.88
C PRO A 104 -18.95 -4.84 -5.14
N VAL A 105 -17.89 -4.67 -5.93
CA VAL A 105 -17.61 -5.47 -7.14
C VAL A 105 -17.04 -6.87 -6.83
N ILE A 106 -16.40 -7.05 -5.68
CA ILE A 106 -15.99 -8.36 -5.15
C ILE A 106 -16.40 -8.45 -3.68
N LYS A 107 -17.17 -9.50 -3.34
CA LYS A 107 -17.76 -9.71 -2.01
C LYS A 107 -16.92 -10.65 -1.15
N ASN A 108 -17.13 -10.59 0.16
CA ASN A 108 -16.52 -11.48 1.17
C ASN A 108 -17.06 -12.92 1.12
N VAL A 109 -18.22 -13.12 0.47
CA VAL A 109 -18.77 -14.43 0.12
C VAL A 109 -18.81 -14.57 -1.40
N TRP A 110 -18.10 -15.56 -1.92
CA TRP A 110 -18.14 -15.95 -3.33
C TRP A 110 -18.47 -17.43 -3.44
N SER A 111 -19.70 -17.72 -3.90
CA SER A 111 -20.23 -19.09 -4.00
C SER A 111 -19.28 -20.02 -4.75
N GLY A 112 -18.99 -21.18 -4.17
CA GLY A 112 -18.07 -22.18 -4.74
C GLY A 112 -16.58 -21.90 -4.54
N HIS A 113 -16.19 -20.77 -3.94
CA HIS A 113 -14.78 -20.39 -3.78
C HIS A 113 -14.40 -20.10 -2.32
N TYR A 114 -15.09 -19.19 -1.66
CA TYR A 114 -14.77 -18.83 -0.28
C TYR A 114 -15.94 -18.15 0.44
N SER A 115 -15.88 -18.20 1.77
CA SER A 115 -16.70 -17.40 2.68
C SER A 115 -15.78 -16.98 3.82
N VAL A 116 -15.41 -15.70 3.86
CA VAL A 116 -14.46 -15.13 4.83
C VAL A 116 -15.08 -13.91 5.50
N PRO A 117 -14.58 -13.47 6.69
CA PRO A 117 -15.12 -12.28 7.35
C PRO A 117 -15.09 -11.04 6.45
N HIS A 118 -13.97 -10.78 5.75
CA HIS A 118 -13.85 -9.66 4.82
C HIS A 118 -12.95 -10.01 3.65
N VAL A 119 -13.05 -9.22 2.57
CA VAL A 119 -12.03 -9.13 1.52
C VAL A 119 -11.60 -7.68 1.37
N SER A 120 -10.30 -7.44 1.17
CA SER A 120 -9.76 -6.08 1.19
C SER A 120 -8.38 -6.00 0.51
N SER A 121 -7.79 -4.81 0.56
CA SER A 121 -6.52 -4.42 -0.06
C SER A 121 -6.43 -4.74 -1.55
N PRO A 122 -7.35 -4.21 -2.37
CA PRO A 122 -7.31 -4.47 -3.80
C PRO A 122 -6.04 -3.89 -4.41
N ASP A 123 -5.45 -4.62 -5.35
CA ASP A 123 -4.49 -4.07 -6.29
C ASP A 123 -4.84 -4.48 -7.72
N ALA A 124 -5.21 -3.49 -8.52
CA ALA A 124 -5.67 -3.65 -9.89
C ALA A 124 -4.52 -3.43 -10.86
N LYS A 125 -4.23 -4.43 -11.71
CA LYS A 125 -3.15 -4.39 -12.69
C LYS A 125 -3.55 -5.12 -13.97
N TRP A 126 -3.25 -4.50 -15.11
CA TRP A 126 -3.44 -5.14 -16.41
C TRP A 126 -2.44 -6.28 -16.59
N ASN A 127 -2.94 -7.46 -16.94
CA ASN A 127 -2.11 -8.59 -17.33
C ASN A 127 -2.03 -8.64 -18.86
N ASN A 128 -0.85 -8.33 -19.41
CA ASN A 128 -0.66 -8.23 -20.86
C ASN A 128 -0.83 -9.58 -21.58
N GLU A 129 -0.38 -10.67 -20.97
CA GLU A 129 -0.46 -12.01 -21.56
C GLU A 129 -1.92 -12.49 -21.60
N ALA A 130 -2.65 -12.27 -20.51
CA ALA A 130 -4.07 -12.60 -20.46
C ALA A 130 -4.93 -11.63 -21.29
N SER A 131 -4.45 -10.40 -21.51
CA SER A 131 -5.27 -9.28 -21.98
C SER A 131 -6.54 -9.08 -21.14
N ARG A 132 -6.37 -9.16 -19.81
CA ARG A 132 -7.44 -8.98 -18.82
C ARG A 132 -6.94 -8.11 -17.67
N LEU A 133 -7.86 -7.41 -17.02
CA LEU A 133 -7.57 -6.72 -15.77
C LEU A 133 -7.60 -7.73 -14.62
N PHE A 134 -6.53 -7.79 -13.84
CA PHE A 134 -6.46 -8.60 -12.62
C PHE A 134 -6.62 -7.70 -11.41
N VAL A 135 -7.34 -8.19 -10.40
CA VAL A 135 -7.41 -7.59 -9.07
C VAL A 135 -6.94 -8.60 -8.04
N TYR A 136 -5.85 -8.27 -7.35
CA TYR A 136 -5.32 -9.04 -6.22
C TYR A 136 -5.90 -8.51 -4.92
N PHE A 137 -6.20 -9.39 -3.98
CA PHE A 137 -6.83 -9.00 -2.71
C PHE A 137 -6.65 -10.09 -1.65
N HIS A 138 -6.77 -9.76 -0.37
CA HIS A 138 -6.80 -10.78 0.67
C HIS A 138 -8.22 -11.05 1.15
N GLY A 139 -8.44 -12.23 1.71
CA GLY A 139 -9.62 -12.57 2.50
C GLY A 139 -9.22 -12.70 3.98
N SER A 140 -9.16 -13.93 4.48
CA SER A 140 -8.35 -14.20 5.68
C SER A 140 -6.90 -13.72 5.45
N ASN A 141 -6.28 -13.10 6.46
CA ASN A 141 -4.92 -12.55 6.35
C ASN A 141 -3.84 -13.58 5.98
N SER A 142 -4.14 -14.88 6.01
CA SER A 142 -3.22 -15.97 5.59
C SER A 142 -3.13 -16.21 4.09
N GLN A 143 -3.92 -15.51 3.26
CA GLN A 143 -3.97 -15.72 1.82
C GLN A 143 -4.18 -14.42 1.03
N THR A 144 -3.37 -14.24 -0.01
CA THR A 144 -3.63 -13.31 -1.11
C THR A 144 -4.25 -14.09 -2.27
N ARG A 145 -5.39 -13.60 -2.75
CA ARG A 145 -6.19 -14.11 -3.86
C ARG A 145 -6.08 -13.19 -5.06
N TRP A 146 -6.61 -13.64 -6.20
CA TRP A 146 -6.80 -12.81 -7.37
C TRP A 146 -8.07 -13.18 -8.13
N ALA A 147 -8.60 -12.21 -8.87
CA ALA A 147 -9.72 -12.35 -9.80
C ALA A 147 -9.39 -11.58 -11.09
N GLU A 148 -10.05 -11.92 -12.20
CA GLU A 148 -9.84 -11.29 -13.50
C GLU A 148 -11.15 -10.84 -14.16
N THR A 149 -11.07 -9.83 -15.03
CA THR A 149 -12.23 -9.19 -15.65
C THR A 149 -11.86 -8.52 -16.98
N ASP A 150 -12.85 -8.37 -17.86
CA ASP A 150 -12.72 -7.66 -19.15
C ASP A 150 -13.38 -6.27 -19.13
N ASP A 151 -14.15 -5.94 -18.08
CA ASP A 151 -14.90 -4.67 -17.97
C ASP A 151 -14.64 -3.92 -16.65
N GLY A 152 -13.95 -4.56 -15.70
CA GLY A 152 -13.58 -4.00 -14.41
C GLY A 152 -14.66 -4.06 -13.33
N VAL A 153 -15.82 -4.64 -13.62
CA VAL A 153 -16.94 -4.74 -12.66
C VAL A 153 -17.50 -6.14 -12.53
N ASN A 154 -17.36 -6.99 -13.55
CA ASN A 154 -17.78 -8.39 -13.54
C ASN A 154 -16.54 -9.28 -13.50
N PHE A 155 -16.34 -10.00 -12.39
CA PHE A 155 -15.11 -10.73 -12.12
C PHE A 155 -15.30 -12.25 -12.18
N ASP A 156 -14.30 -12.93 -12.73
CA ASP A 156 -14.08 -14.36 -12.60
C ASP A 156 -13.05 -14.62 -11.50
N TYR A 157 -13.30 -15.61 -10.62
CA TYR A 157 -12.34 -15.95 -9.57
C TYR A 157 -11.12 -16.65 -10.16
N GLY A 158 -9.92 -16.13 -9.86
CA GLY A 158 -8.67 -16.65 -10.42
C GLY A 158 -7.96 -17.66 -9.51
N GLY A 159 -8.04 -17.49 -8.19
CA GLY A 159 -7.45 -18.43 -7.22
C GLY A 159 -6.71 -17.77 -6.07
N VAL A 160 -5.76 -18.52 -5.49
CA VAL A 160 -4.84 -18.05 -4.45
C VAL A 160 -3.49 -17.75 -5.11
N ALA A 161 -3.03 -16.51 -5.02
CA ALA A 161 -1.73 -16.08 -5.54
C ALA A 161 -0.60 -16.44 -4.57
N VAL A 162 -0.76 -16.09 -3.28
CA VAL A 162 0.22 -16.38 -2.23
C VAL A 162 -0.51 -16.89 -0.98
N ASN A 163 0.05 -17.92 -0.35
CA ASN A 163 -0.40 -18.50 0.91
C ASN A 163 0.74 -18.40 1.94
N ASN A 164 0.42 -18.16 3.21
CA ASN A 164 1.44 -17.94 4.25
C ASN A 164 2.44 -19.11 4.36
N THR A 165 2.01 -20.34 4.10
CA THR A 165 2.87 -21.53 4.05
C THR A 165 4.00 -21.43 3.03
N MET A 166 3.85 -20.65 1.95
CA MET A 166 4.89 -20.41 0.95
C MET A 166 6.06 -19.58 1.52
N GLY A 167 5.80 -18.75 2.54
CA GLY A 167 6.82 -17.94 3.22
C GLY A 167 7.60 -18.69 4.29
N GLY A 168 7.23 -19.95 4.59
CA GLY A 168 7.86 -20.79 5.61
C GLY A 168 7.08 -20.85 6.94
N PRO A 169 7.53 -21.69 7.88
CA PRO A 169 6.76 -22.07 9.08
C PRO A 169 6.52 -20.93 10.09
N ASN A 170 7.28 -19.84 9.97
CA ASN A 170 7.17 -18.68 10.84
C ASN A 170 6.20 -17.61 10.32
N VAL A 171 5.78 -17.69 9.05
CA VAL A 171 4.88 -16.69 8.46
C VAL A 171 3.43 -17.03 8.80
N THR A 172 2.73 -16.07 9.41
CA THR A 172 1.35 -16.21 9.88
C THR A 172 0.36 -15.51 8.95
N GLU A 173 0.77 -14.41 8.30
CA GLU A 173 -0.06 -13.61 7.38
C GLU A 173 0.66 -13.39 6.03
N THR A 174 -0.10 -13.29 4.93
CA THR A 174 0.32 -12.85 3.60
C THR A 174 -0.81 -12.05 2.93
N SER A 175 -0.87 -10.77 3.23
CA SER A 175 -1.92 -9.86 2.74
C SER A 175 -1.32 -8.55 2.24
N TYR A 176 -2.17 -7.61 1.83
CA TYR A 176 -1.74 -6.25 1.43
C TYR A 176 -0.78 -6.25 0.22
N ALA A 177 -1.06 -7.12 -0.74
CA ALA A 177 -0.27 -7.28 -1.95
C ALA A 177 -0.39 -6.09 -2.91
N ARG A 178 0.72 -5.68 -3.50
CA ARG A 178 0.81 -4.79 -4.65
C ARG A 178 1.65 -5.47 -5.73
N VAL A 179 1.10 -5.56 -6.93
CA VAL A 179 1.70 -6.20 -8.10
C VAL A 179 2.21 -5.15 -9.08
N PHE A 180 3.33 -5.42 -9.72
CA PHE A 180 3.96 -4.52 -10.69
C PHE A 180 4.67 -5.32 -11.78
N THR A 181 4.87 -4.70 -12.95
CA THR A 181 5.73 -5.27 -14.00
C THR A 181 7.16 -5.36 -13.49
N HIS A 182 7.77 -6.53 -13.68
CA HIS A 182 9.14 -6.78 -13.27
C HIS A 182 10.13 -5.94 -14.09
N ARG A 183 11.03 -5.21 -13.42
CA ARG A 183 11.93 -4.23 -14.07
C ARG A 183 13.28 -4.81 -14.50
N ASN A 184 13.62 -6.03 -14.07
CA ASN A 184 14.82 -6.73 -14.49
C ASN A 184 14.45 -7.83 -15.50
N PRO A 185 14.71 -7.66 -16.81
CA PRO A 185 14.40 -8.67 -17.82
C PRO A 185 15.22 -9.96 -17.65
N ALA A 186 16.37 -9.90 -16.96
CA ALA A 186 17.22 -11.07 -16.74
C ALA A 186 16.68 -12.02 -15.65
N SER A 187 15.63 -11.65 -14.89
CA SER A 187 15.05 -12.55 -13.89
C SER A 187 14.23 -13.69 -14.50
N GLY A 188 13.76 -13.53 -15.75
CA GLY A 188 12.82 -14.45 -16.37
C GLY A 188 11.38 -14.37 -15.82
N TYR A 189 11.10 -13.40 -14.93
CA TYR A 189 9.76 -13.10 -14.44
C TYR A 189 9.18 -11.85 -15.13
N ALA A 190 7.88 -11.85 -15.37
CA ALA A 190 7.17 -10.72 -15.97
C ALA A 190 6.58 -9.78 -14.90
N TYR A 191 6.28 -10.31 -13.71
CA TYR A 191 5.64 -9.61 -12.63
C TYR A 191 6.39 -9.81 -11.31
N GLY A 192 6.38 -8.77 -10.48
CA GLY A 192 6.75 -8.82 -9.07
C GLY A 192 5.55 -8.44 -8.19
N MET A 193 5.55 -8.91 -6.96
CA MET A 193 4.57 -8.61 -5.93
C MET A 193 5.30 -8.29 -4.65
N PHE A 194 5.04 -7.10 -4.10
CA PHE A 194 5.34 -6.83 -2.71
C PHE A 194 4.10 -7.10 -1.88
N TYR A 195 4.25 -7.79 -0.76
CA TYR A 195 3.14 -8.11 0.14
C TYR A 195 3.61 -8.05 1.59
N MET A 196 2.68 -7.84 2.50
CA MET A 196 2.96 -7.87 3.92
C MET A 196 2.99 -9.31 4.41
N GLY A 197 4.09 -9.68 5.07
CA GLY A 197 4.20 -10.89 5.86
C GLY A 197 4.23 -10.57 7.34
N ASN A 198 3.33 -11.17 8.13
CA ASN A 198 3.45 -11.20 9.58
C ASN A 198 4.17 -12.48 9.99
N GLU A 199 5.09 -12.39 10.94
CA GLU A 199 5.81 -13.54 11.47
C GLU A 199 5.35 -13.87 12.91
N ARG A 200 5.85 -14.97 13.48
CA ARG A 200 5.49 -15.38 14.85
C ARG A 200 5.99 -14.42 15.93
N ASP A 201 6.96 -13.56 15.61
CA ASP A 201 7.37 -12.43 16.45
C ASP A 201 6.37 -11.25 16.40
N ASN A 202 5.29 -11.39 15.62
CA ASN A 202 4.25 -10.40 15.38
C ASN A 202 4.78 -9.07 14.80
N VAL A 203 5.87 -9.15 14.02
CA VAL A 203 6.43 -8.03 13.27
C VAL A 203 6.08 -8.20 11.79
N ARG A 204 5.40 -7.19 11.25
CA ARG A 204 5.02 -7.14 9.83
C ARG A 204 6.11 -6.52 8.98
N ARG A 205 6.49 -7.26 7.95
CA ARG A 205 7.59 -6.96 7.01
C ARG A 205 7.07 -6.97 5.59
N ILE A 206 7.81 -6.35 4.67
CA ILE A 206 7.51 -6.44 3.25
C ILE A 206 8.31 -7.61 2.67
N ARG A 207 7.61 -8.52 2.01
CA ARG A 207 8.16 -9.68 1.31
C ARG A 207 7.99 -9.53 -0.20
N LEU A 208 8.71 -10.36 -0.95
CA LEU A 208 8.67 -10.42 -2.40
C LEU A 208 8.11 -11.78 -2.87
N ALA A 209 7.24 -11.73 -3.87
CA ALA A 209 6.94 -12.86 -4.73
C ALA A 209 7.09 -12.46 -6.19
N GLU A 210 7.42 -13.41 -7.06
CA GLU A 210 7.63 -13.16 -8.49
C GLU A 210 6.85 -14.16 -9.33
N SER A 211 6.42 -13.73 -10.52
CA SER A 211 5.59 -14.52 -11.41
C SER A 211 5.91 -14.29 -12.87
N LYS A 212 5.75 -15.35 -13.67
CA LYS A 212 5.86 -15.28 -15.13
C LYS A 212 4.55 -14.85 -15.79
N ASP A 213 3.42 -15.20 -15.18
CA ASP A 213 2.09 -15.12 -15.79
C ASP A 213 1.09 -14.29 -14.96
N GLY A 214 1.49 -13.83 -13.78
CA GLY A 214 0.65 -13.12 -12.80
C GLY A 214 -0.31 -14.03 -12.03
N ARG A 215 -0.27 -15.35 -12.24
CA ARG A 215 -1.18 -16.34 -11.63
C ARG A 215 -0.46 -17.22 -10.63
N THR A 216 0.70 -17.75 -11.03
CA THR A 216 1.53 -18.64 -10.21
C THR A 216 2.73 -17.87 -9.71
N TRP A 217 2.97 -17.92 -8.39
CA TRP A 217 3.95 -17.07 -7.73
C TRP A 217 5.02 -17.89 -7.01
N THR A 218 6.26 -17.41 -7.06
CA THR A 218 7.39 -17.93 -6.27
C THR A 218 7.74 -16.90 -5.22
N VAL A 219 7.73 -17.30 -3.95
CA VAL A 219 8.07 -16.42 -2.82
C VAL A 219 9.58 -16.39 -2.60
N ASP A 220 10.13 -15.20 -2.44
CA ASP A 220 11.51 -15.00 -2.01
C ASP A 220 11.62 -15.26 -0.48
N PRO A 221 12.60 -16.03 -0.01
CA PRO A 221 12.74 -16.30 1.42
C PRO A 221 13.11 -15.05 2.23
N SER A 222 13.77 -14.07 1.62
CA SER A 222 14.25 -12.85 2.28
C SER A 222 13.18 -11.76 2.34
N TYR A 223 13.33 -10.85 3.30
CA TYR A 223 12.52 -9.64 3.37
C TYR A 223 13.06 -8.57 2.42
N VAL A 224 12.16 -7.77 1.86
CA VAL A 224 12.48 -6.55 1.13
C VAL A 224 12.67 -5.41 2.12
N VAL A 225 11.75 -5.27 3.09
CA VAL A 225 11.83 -4.23 4.13
C VAL A 225 11.48 -4.84 5.48
N GLU A 226 12.39 -4.63 6.43
CA GLU A 226 12.14 -4.80 7.86
C GLU A 226 11.99 -3.42 8.51
N PRO A 227 11.08 -3.26 9.49
CA PRO A 227 10.91 -1.98 10.15
C PRO A 227 12.13 -1.62 11.02
N GLY A 228 12.60 -0.38 10.93
CA GLY A 228 13.59 0.22 11.83
C GLY A 228 12.94 1.15 12.88
N PRO A 229 13.75 1.79 13.74
CA PRO A 229 13.20 2.62 14.83
C PRO A 229 12.37 3.82 14.36
N GLU A 230 12.69 4.41 13.19
CA GLU A 230 11.87 5.45 12.55
C GLU A 230 10.48 4.94 12.11
N GLU A 231 10.45 3.74 11.55
CA GLU A 231 9.23 3.13 11.01
C GLU A 231 8.34 2.57 12.12
N GLY A 232 8.93 2.23 13.28
CA GLY A 232 8.24 1.66 14.43
C GLY A 232 8.12 0.14 14.32
N ALA A 233 7.01 -0.43 14.78
CA ALA A 233 6.89 -1.89 14.93
C ALA A 233 6.57 -2.66 13.65
N ASN A 234 5.95 -2.02 12.65
CA ASN A 234 5.43 -2.70 11.46
C ASN A 234 5.57 -1.84 10.21
N VAL A 235 5.75 -2.49 9.06
CA VAL A 235 5.65 -1.91 7.71
C VAL A 235 4.70 -2.72 6.84
N SER A 236 4.01 -2.06 5.91
CA SER A 236 3.03 -2.70 5.02
C SER A 236 2.74 -1.85 3.77
N GLY A 237 1.93 -2.40 2.85
CA GLY A 237 1.47 -1.72 1.63
C GLY A 237 2.62 -1.37 0.69
N GLY A 238 3.62 -2.24 0.61
CA GLY A 238 4.80 -2.06 -0.23
C GLY A 238 4.43 -2.00 -1.71
N SER A 239 4.91 -1.01 -2.46
CA SER A 239 4.76 -0.91 -3.92
C SER A 239 6.09 -0.51 -4.57
N LEU A 240 6.27 -0.85 -5.85
CA LEU A 240 7.44 -0.44 -6.62
C LEU A 240 7.14 0.87 -7.34
N TRP A 241 7.99 1.86 -7.14
CA TRP A 241 7.88 3.17 -7.79
C TRP A 241 9.20 3.55 -8.46
N GLU A 242 9.13 4.23 -9.60
CA GLU A 242 10.30 4.77 -10.28
C GLU A 242 10.21 6.30 -10.30
N TRP A 243 11.26 6.95 -9.81
CA TRP A 243 11.38 8.41 -9.82
C TRP A 243 12.75 8.81 -10.35
N LYS A 244 12.74 9.60 -11.42
CA LYS A 244 13.96 10.11 -12.09
C LYS A 244 15.00 8.99 -12.36
N GLY A 245 14.53 7.83 -12.82
CA GLY A 245 15.37 6.68 -13.17
C GLY A 245 15.86 5.83 -11.99
N GLN A 246 15.51 6.19 -10.75
CA GLN A 246 15.79 5.38 -9.56
C GLN A 246 14.51 4.64 -9.14
N LEU A 247 14.64 3.34 -8.87
CA LEU A 247 13.57 2.53 -8.29
C LEU A 247 13.54 2.67 -6.76
N TYR A 248 12.33 2.66 -6.22
CA TYR A 248 12.06 2.71 -4.79
C TYR A 248 11.02 1.66 -4.44
N VAL A 249 11.17 1.03 -3.27
CA VAL A 249 10.05 0.42 -2.57
C VAL A 249 9.41 1.51 -1.70
N ILE A 250 8.14 1.82 -1.95
CA ILE A 250 7.33 2.75 -1.16
C ILE A 250 6.39 1.98 -0.26
N TYR A 251 6.14 2.47 0.95
CA TYR A 251 5.36 1.75 1.96
C TYR A 251 4.89 2.67 3.08
N HIS A 252 4.04 2.16 3.97
CA HIS A 252 3.66 2.86 5.19
C HIS A 252 4.13 2.09 6.43
N ALA A 253 4.24 2.81 7.55
CA ALA A 253 4.77 2.24 8.79
C ALA A 253 3.94 2.58 10.04
N SER A 254 4.26 1.93 11.16
CA SER A 254 3.62 2.18 12.47
C SER A 254 3.82 3.59 13.00
N SER A 255 4.83 4.33 12.55
CA SER A 255 4.99 5.75 12.88
C SER A 255 3.91 6.67 12.29
N GLY A 256 3.03 6.13 11.42
CA GLY A 256 1.93 6.89 10.82
C GLY A 256 2.31 7.62 9.55
N ASN A 257 3.54 7.48 9.07
CA ASN A 257 4.01 8.08 7.82
C ASN A 257 4.20 7.03 6.72
N SER A 258 4.32 7.52 5.49
CA SER A 258 4.78 6.74 4.35
C SER A 258 6.23 7.06 4.00
N TYR A 259 6.97 6.02 3.63
CA TYR A 259 8.40 6.06 3.36
C TYR A 259 8.74 5.44 2.01
N ALA A 260 9.97 5.67 1.59
CA ALA A 260 10.60 5.03 0.45
C ALA A 260 11.99 4.52 0.85
N ARG A 261 12.46 3.44 0.24
CA ARG A 261 13.87 3.04 0.23
C ARG A 261 14.28 2.80 -1.22
N THR A 262 15.50 3.20 -1.58
CA THR A 262 16.03 2.84 -2.90
C THR A 262 16.05 1.32 -3.04
N ILE A 263 15.80 0.83 -4.24
CA ILE A 263 15.88 -0.60 -4.54
C ILE A 263 16.48 -0.78 -5.93
N ASP A 264 17.25 -1.83 -6.13
CA ASP A 264 17.77 -2.15 -7.45
C ASP A 264 16.75 -2.93 -8.29
N LYS A 265 17.02 -3.08 -9.59
CA LYS A 265 16.14 -3.83 -10.50
C LYS A 265 16.02 -5.30 -10.13
N THR A 266 16.97 -5.84 -9.36
CA THR A 266 16.86 -7.21 -8.84
C THR A 266 15.85 -7.31 -7.71
N LEU A 267 15.40 -6.21 -7.10
CA LEU A 267 14.48 -6.18 -5.96
C LEU A 267 15.08 -6.71 -4.64
N ARG A 268 16.40 -6.90 -4.57
CA ARG A 268 17.09 -7.49 -3.40
C ARG A 268 18.07 -6.53 -2.73
N LYS A 269 18.56 -5.51 -3.43
CA LYS A 269 19.45 -4.50 -2.85
C LYS A 269 18.64 -3.28 -2.46
N VAL A 270 18.23 -3.22 -1.20
CA VAL A 270 17.40 -2.16 -0.63
C VAL A 270 18.25 -1.21 0.21
N GLY A 271 17.98 0.09 0.10
CA GLY A 271 18.60 1.13 0.93
C GLY A 271 18.37 0.89 2.42
N SER A 272 19.40 1.11 3.24
CA SER A 272 19.36 0.78 4.67
C SER A 272 18.58 1.78 5.53
N GLN A 273 18.42 3.02 5.06
CA GLN A 273 17.70 4.09 5.77
C GLN A 273 16.43 4.47 4.98
N PRO A 274 15.28 4.67 5.67
CA PRO A 274 14.07 5.16 5.03
C PRO A 274 14.22 6.61 4.58
N ILE A 275 13.53 6.98 3.51
CA ILE A 275 13.33 8.37 3.05
C ILE A 275 11.87 8.71 3.29
N LEU A 276 11.57 9.84 3.91
CA LEU A 276 10.18 10.26 4.10
C LEU A 276 9.53 10.56 2.74
N LEU A 277 8.49 9.81 2.40
CA LEU A 277 7.69 10.01 1.20
C LEU A 277 6.55 11.01 1.47
N HIS A 278 5.76 10.74 2.50
CA HIS A 278 4.60 11.56 2.83
C HIS A 278 4.22 11.42 4.31
N LYS A 279 3.68 12.51 4.86
CA LYS A 279 3.06 12.60 6.18
C LYS A 279 1.84 13.51 6.06
N SER A 280 0.87 13.33 6.96
CA SER A 280 -0.32 14.19 6.97
C SER A 280 0.07 15.67 7.09
N SER A 281 -0.63 16.52 6.33
CA SER A 281 -0.43 17.97 6.34
C SER A 281 -1.05 18.64 7.57
N GLY A 282 -1.97 17.96 8.26
CA GLY A 282 -2.74 18.51 9.37
C GLY A 282 -3.93 19.38 8.92
N ASN A 283 -4.21 19.44 7.62
CA ASN A 283 -5.24 20.30 7.05
C ASN A 283 -6.50 19.51 6.68
N GLY A 284 -7.67 20.00 7.11
CA GLY A 284 -8.95 19.35 6.79
C GLY A 284 -8.99 17.90 7.28
N GLU A 285 -9.29 16.97 6.38
CA GLU A 285 -9.34 15.52 6.66
C GLU A 285 -7.97 14.83 6.51
N ASP A 286 -6.90 15.57 6.19
CA ASP A 286 -5.52 15.07 6.10
C ASP A 286 -4.81 15.13 7.45
N VAL A 287 -5.29 14.30 8.38
CA VAL A 287 -4.83 14.25 9.78
C VAL A 287 -4.51 12.81 10.18
N GLY A 288 -3.53 12.63 11.07
CA GLY A 288 -3.18 11.32 11.60
C GLY A 288 -2.31 10.49 10.64
N ARG A 289 -2.62 9.20 10.54
CA ARG A 289 -1.84 8.22 9.76
C ARG A 289 -2.03 8.44 8.26
N VAL A 290 -0.94 8.37 7.51
CA VAL A 290 -0.93 8.24 6.05
C VAL A 290 -0.43 6.87 5.63
N ALA A 291 -1.21 6.17 4.82
CA ALA A 291 -0.89 4.79 4.49
C ALA A 291 -1.29 4.31 3.09
N SER A 292 -0.79 3.12 2.77
CA SER A 292 -1.02 2.40 1.51
C SER A 292 -0.82 3.29 0.27
N PRO A 293 0.34 3.96 0.15
CA PRO A 293 0.58 4.96 -0.88
C PRO A 293 0.46 4.35 -2.28
N GLU A 294 -0.33 4.99 -3.14
CA GLU A 294 -0.50 4.65 -4.56
C GLU A 294 -0.14 5.88 -5.40
N ILE A 295 0.97 5.80 -6.13
CA ILE A 295 1.45 6.90 -6.97
C ILE A 295 1.02 6.67 -8.41
N VAL A 296 0.40 7.69 -9.01
CA VAL A 296 -0.09 7.67 -10.38
C VAL A 296 0.52 8.85 -11.14
N THR A 297 0.99 8.62 -12.37
CA THR A 297 1.43 9.71 -13.26
C THR A 297 0.56 9.73 -14.50
N PHE A 298 0.06 10.92 -14.85
CA PHE A 298 -0.73 11.15 -16.05
C PHE A 298 -0.37 12.51 -16.64
N GLY A 299 0.11 12.50 -17.89
CA GLY A 299 0.68 13.69 -18.51
C GLY A 299 1.91 14.17 -17.74
N ASP A 300 1.91 15.45 -17.37
CA ASP A 300 2.93 16.13 -16.59
C ASP A 300 2.67 16.10 -15.07
N LYS A 301 1.55 15.50 -14.64
CA LYS A 301 1.13 15.47 -13.25
C LYS A 301 1.44 14.11 -12.60
N THR A 302 1.85 14.17 -11.34
CA THR A 302 1.97 12.98 -10.48
C THR A 302 1.11 13.18 -9.24
N TYR A 303 0.33 12.15 -8.93
CA TYR A 303 -0.66 12.08 -7.88
C TYR A 303 -0.22 11.03 -6.86
N LEU A 304 -0.59 11.25 -5.60
CA LEU A 304 -0.48 10.29 -4.52
C LEU A 304 -1.88 10.07 -3.95
N PHE A 305 -2.42 8.87 -4.08
CA PHE A 305 -3.61 8.43 -3.38
C PHE A 305 -3.19 7.64 -2.15
N TYR A 306 -3.85 7.88 -1.01
CA TYR A 306 -3.44 7.30 0.26
C TYR A 306 -4.59 7.24 1.25
N GLU A 307 -4.50 6.34 2.22
CA GLU A 307 -5.33 6.36 3.42
C GLU A 307 -4.95 7.55 4.29
N SER A 308 -5.92 8.37 4.66
CA SER A 308 -5.79 9.43 5.66
C SER A 308 -6.71 9.15 6.84
N GLY A 309 -6.24 9.43 8.05
CA GLY A 309 -7.00 9.27 9.29
C GLY A 309 -6.57 8.08 10.13
N ASP A 310 -7.26 7.90 11.25
CA ASP A 310 -6.98 6.81 12.19
C ASP A 310 -7.38 5.44 11.61
N ARG A 311 -6.72 4.39 12.12
CA ARG A 311 -7.11 3.00 11.81
C ARG A 311 -8.55 2.76 12.28
N LEU A 312 -9.34 2.06 11.48
CA LEU A 312 -10.80 1.86 11.67
C LEU A 312 -11.64 3.12 11.44
N GLY A 313 -11.04 4.16 10.86
CA GLY A 313 -11.71 5.42 10.55
C GLY A 313 -11.10 6.13 9.33
N ALA A 314 -10.26 5.44 8.55
CA ALA A 314 -9.56 6.06 7.44
C ALA A 314 -10.50 6.42 6.28
N THR A 315 -10.05 7.34 5.44
CA THR A 315 -10.64 7.69 4.14
C THR A 315 -9.53 7.70 3.09
N ILE A 316 -9.87 7.62 1.81
CA ILE A 316 -8.92 7.80 0.72
C ILE A 316 -8.80 9.29 0.41
N ALA A 317 -7.66 9.85 0.77
CA ALA A 317 -7.21 11.16 0.38
C ALA A 317 -6.39 11.10 -0.90
N TRP A 318 -6.20 12.27 -1.52
CA TRP A 318 -5.26 12.42 -2.60
C TRP A 318 -4.47 13.73 -2.50
N ALA A 319 -3.26 13.67 -3.00
CA ALA A 319 -2.31 14.77 -3.10
C ALA A 319 -1.68 14.78 -4.50
N LYS A 320 -1.06 15.88 -4.90
CA LYS A 320 -0.32 15.96 -6.17
C LYS A 320 0.94 16.78 -6.03
N ILE A 321 1.89 16.56 -6.94
CA ILE A 321 3.08 17.42 -7.05
C ILE A 321 2.63 18.82 -7.48
N VAL A 322 3.17 19.83 -6.78
CA VAL A 322 3.09 21.25 -7.15
C VAL A 322 4.38 21.72 -7.79
#